data_AF-A0A4U0VAD0-F1
#
_entry.id   AF-A0A4U0VAD0-F1
#
_cell.length_a   1.000
_cell.length_b   1.000
_cell.length_c   1.000
_cell.angle_alpha   90.00
_cell.angle_beta   90.00
_cell.angle_gamma   90.00
#
_symmetry.space_group_name_H-M   'P 1'
#
loop_
_entity.id
_entity.type
_entity.pdbx_description
1 polymer ?
#
loop_
_entity_poly.entity_id
_entity_poly.type
_entity_poly.pdbx_seq_one_letter_code
_entity_poly.pdbx_strand_id
1 'polypeptide(L)'
;MLPTLALRSGGSKIPYPKHVWSPSGGWYAQPGNWKGNTAIMGGVIVGICLMVGSVSADREHRTKMPEAHRFFPSRYWSREIIEYERAQQGIASREGGSSRGGSSPDF
;
A
#
# COMPACT_ATOMS: atom_id res chain seq x y z
N MET A 1 -12.63 -19.67 -41.61
CA MET A 1 -12.68 -18.87 -40.35
C MET A 1 -12.67 -17.41 -40.74
N LEU A 2 -13.79 -16.70 -40.59
CA LEU A 2 -13.88 -15.28 -40.91
C LEU A 2 -13.21 -14.47 -39.78
N PRO A 3 -12.27 -13.56 -40.08
CA PRO A 3 -11.67 -12.72 -39.06
C PRO A 3 -12.74 -11.77 -38.51
N THR A 4 -12.82 -11.72 -37.19
CA THR A 4 -13.68 -10.82 -36.41
C THR A 4 -13.47 -9.38 -36.85
N LEU A 5 -14.49 -8.78 -37.47
CA LEU A 5 -14.62 -7.34 -37.67
C LEU A 5 -14.69 -6.64 -36.30
N ALA A 6 -13.53 -6.35 -35.71
CA ALA A 6 -13.43 -5.33 -34.70
C ALA A 6 -13.61 -3.97 -35.40
N LEU A 7 -14.85 -3.48 -35.46
CA LEU A 7 -15.15 -2.09 -35.80
C LEU A 7 -14.49 -1.19 -34.74
N ARG A 8 -13.23 -0.85 -34.94
CA ARG A 8 -12.58 0.22 -34.19
C ARG A 8 -13.12 1.53 -34.75
N SER A 9 -14.13 2.11 -34.09
CA SER A 9 -14.66 3.44 -34.39
C SER A 9 -13.66 4.53 -34.02
N GLY A 10 -12.46 4.50 -34.61
CA GLY A 10 -11.60 5.67 -34.70
C GLY A 10 -12.05 6.45 -35.93
N GLY A 11 -12.93 7.44 -35.75
CA GLY A 11 -13.38 8.32 -36.83
C GLY A 11 -12.21 8.92 -37.62
N SER A 12 -12.50 9.43 -38.82
CA SER A 12 -11.49 10.01 -39.72
C SER A 12 -10.56 10.96 -38.96
N LYS A 13 -9.26 10.64 -38.91
CA LYS A 13 -8.25 11.48 -38.27
C LYS A 13 -8.03 12.72 -39.13
N ILE A 14 -8.28 13.90 -38.57
CA ILE A 14 -7.95 15.18 -39.19
C ILE A 14 -6.42 15.25 -39.35
N PRO A 15 -5.88 15.70 -40.50
CA PRO A 15 -4.43 15.87 -40.67
C PRO A 15 -3.87 16.86 -39.65
N TYR A 16 -2.71 16.51 -39.07
CA TYR A 16 -2.03 17.29 -38.04
C TYR A 16 -0.52 17.28 -38.30
N PRO A 17 0.22 18.32 -37.86
CA PRO A 17 1.66 18.39 -38.04
C PRO A 17 2.36 17.28 -37.23
N LYS A 18 3.16 16.46 -37.90
CA LYS A 18 3.85 15.30 -37.28
C LYS A 18 5.11 15.67 -36.50
N HIS A 19 5.69 16.84 -36.80
CA HIS A 19 6.95 17.30 -36.24
C HIS A 19 6.79 18.13 -34.96
N VAL A 20 5.55 18.39 -34.54
CA VAL A 20 5.27 19.13 -33.32
C VAL A 20 5.28 18.16 -32.14
N TRP A 21 6.16 18.45 -31.17
CA TRP A 21 6.27 17.70 -29.93
C TRP A 21 5.73 18.53 -28.76
N SER A 22 5.01 17.87 -27.86
CA SER A 22 4.57 18.43 -26.58
C SER A 22 4.75 17.39 -25.49
N PRO A 23 5.10 17.79 -24.26
CA PRO A 23 5.37 16.87 -23.14
C PRO A 23 4.14 16.05 -22.74
N SER A 24 2.93 16.57 -22.93
CA SER A 24 1.67 15.87 -22.65
C SER A 24 1.22 14.94 -23.78
N GLY A 25 1.97 14.88 -24.88
CA GLY A 25 1.60 14.20 -26.12
C GLY A 25 1.11 15.16 -27.19
N GLY A 26 0.54 14.62 -28.27
CA GLY A 26 0.03 15.37 -29.41
C GLY A 26 -1.30 14.79 -29.93
N TRP A 27 -1.67 15.17 -31.15
CA TRP A 27 -2.92 14.70 -31.76
C TRP A 27 -2.97 13.17 -31.88
N TYR A 28 -4.02 12.59 -31.28
CA TYR A 28 -4.29 11.15 -31.27
C TYR A 28 -3.09 10.30 -30.84
N ALA A 29 -2.37 10.74 -29.80
CA ALA A 29 -1.21 10.02 -29.26
C ALA A 29 -1.60 8.61 -28.81
N GLN A 30 -1.10 7.61 -29.54
CA GLN A 30 -1.27 6.20 -29.22
C GLN A 30 0.09 5.50 -29.33
N PRO A 31 0.98 5.68 -28.34
CA PRO A 31 2.28 5.04 -28.36
C PRO A 31 2.12 3.52 -28.27
N GLY A 32 2.88 2.78 -29.09
CA GLY A 32 2.83 1.30 -29.09
C GLY A 32 3.13 0.68 -27.72
N ASN A 33 3.96 1.36 -26.92
CA ASN A 33 4.43 0.90 -25.61
C ASN A 33 3.66 1.50 -24.43
N TRP A 34 2.43 1.99 -24.62
CA TRP A 34 1.66 2.66 -23.56
C TRP A 34 1.57 1.82 -22.27
N LYS A 35 1.41 0.50 -22.39
CA LYS A 35 1.32 -0.42 -21.24
C LYS A 35 2.59 -0.41 -20.38
N GLY A 36 3.75 -0.49 -21.03
CA GLY A 36 5.05 -0.50 -20.35
C GLY A 36 5.31 0.83 -19.65
N ASN A 37 5.07 1.95 -20.34
CA ASN A 37 5.27 3.28 -19.77
C ASN A 37 4.36 3.53 -18.56
N THR A 38 3.09 3.11 -18.64
CA THR A 38 2.15 3.21 -17.50
C THR A 38 2.56 2.29 -16.35
N ALA A 39 3.04 1.08 -16.63
CA ALA A 39 3.51 0.17 -15.59
C ALA A 39 4.73 0.74 -14.84
N ILE A 40 5.68 1.34 -15.55
CA ILE A 40 6.85 1.99 -14.96
C ILE A 40 6.41 3.17 -14.09
N MET A 41 5.60 4.08 -14.62
CA MET A 41 5.13 5.24 -13.85
C MET A 41 4.28 4.82 -12.64
N GLY A 42 3.43 3.81 -12.79
CA GLY A 42 2.67 3.23 -11.68
C GLY A 42 3.59 2.66 -10.60
N GLY A 43 4.63 1.93 -10.99
CA GLY A 43 5.63 1.40 -10.06
C GLY A 43 6.37 2.49 -9.29
N VAL A 44 6.76 3.58 -9.97
CA VAL A 44 7.40 4.74 -9.33
C VAL A 44 6.47 5.40 -8.31
N ILE A 45 5.21 5.65 -8.67
CA ILE A 45 4.23 6.26 -7.78
C ILE A 45 4.00 5.39 -6.54
N VAL A 46 3.78 4.08 -6.74
CA VAL A 46 3.60 3.13 -5.62
C VAL A 46 4.83 3.11 -4.73
N GLY A 47 6.04 3.08 -5.30
CA GLY A 47 7.28 3.11 -4.55
C GLY A 47 7.39 4.36 -3.66
N ILE A 48 7.08 5.54 -4.20
CA ILE A 48 7.08 6.80 -3.45
C ILE A 48 6.05 6.75 -2.32
N CYS A 49 4.81 6.32 -2.61
CA CYS A 49 3.76 6.22 -1.61
C CYS A 49 4.13 5.29 -0.45
N LEU A 50 4.78 4.15 -0.73
CA LEU A 50 5.22 3.22 0.30
C LEU A 50 6.34 3.82 1.18
N MET A 51 7.31 4.51 0.57
CA MET A 51 8.40 5.18 1.32
C MET A 51 7.89 6.32 2.19
N VAL A 52 7.03 7.18 1.65
CA VAL A 52 6.44 8.29 2.43
C VAL A 52 5.50 7.73 3.51
N GLY A 53 4.74 6.69 3.18
CA GLY A 53 3.86 6.00 4.12
C GLY A 53 4.60 5.37 5.29
N SER A 54 5.74 4.71 5.06
CA SER A 54 6.55 4.12 6.12
C SER A 54 7.15 5.19 7.03
N VAL A 55 7.71 6.26 6.46
CA VAL A 55 8.24 7.39 7.24
C VAL A 55 7.13 8.07 8.05
N SER A 56 5.94 8.21 7.48
CA SER A 56 4.78 8.75 8.18
C SER A 56 4.35 7.85 9.34
N ALA A 57 4.36 6.53 9.15
CA ALA A 57 3.98 5.56 10.18
C ALA A 57 5.00 5.50 11.33
N ASP A 58 6.29 5.68 11.03
CA ASP A 58 7.37 5.75 12.03
C ASP A 58 7.35 7.04 12.85
N ARG A 59 6.87 8.13 12.25
CA ARG A 59 6.75 9.44 12.90
C ARG A 59 5.43 9.65 13.63
N GLU A 60 4.50 8.73 13.50
CA GLU A 60 3.22 8.84 14.19
C GLU A 60 3.42 8.69 15.70
N HIS A 61 2.98 9.70 16.45
CA HIS A 61 2.94 9.66 17.91
C HIS A 61 1.50 9.90 18.36
N ARG A 62 0.99 9.04 19.23
CA ARG A 62 -0.34 9.13 19.84
C ARG A 62 -0.22 9.37 21.34
N THR A 63 -1.05 10.27 21.84
CA THR A 63 -1.11 10.56 23.29
C THR A 63 -1.95 9.53 24.05
N LYS A 64 -2.95 8.93 23.39
CA LYS A 64 -3.78 7.85 23.92
C LYS A 64 -3.62 6.62 23.05
N MET A 65 -3.19 5.52 23.67
CA MET A 65 -3.17 4.23 23.00
C MET A 65 -4.59 3.69 22.79
N PRO A 66 -4.84 3.07 21.64
CA PRO A 66 -6.18 2.64 21.27
C PRO A 66 -6.65 1.39 22.05
N GLU A 67 -7.95 1.29 22.24
CA GLU A 67 -8.57 0.23 23.06
C GLU A 67 -8.53 -1.13 22.34
N ALA A 68 -8.15 -2.19 23.07
CA ALA A 68 -7.90 -3.51 22.50
C ALA A 68 -9.08 -4.09 21.71
N HIS A 69 -10.32 -3.78 22.09
CA HIS A 69 -11.54 -4.34 21.50
C HIS A 69 -12.07 -3.57 20.28
N ARG A 70 -11.43 -2.46 19.85
CA ARG A 70 -11.92 -1.61 18.76
C ARG A 70 -11.10 -1.79 17.49
N PHE A 71 -11.73 -1.96 16.32
CA PHE A 71 -11.00 -2.05 15.06
C PHE A 71 -10.44 -0.68 14.62
N PHE A 72 -9.18 -0.66 14.21
CA PHE A 72 -8.55 0.48 13.53
C PHE A 72 -7.51 -0.02 12.54
N PRO A 73 -7.51 0.48 11.29
CA PRO A 73 -6.66 -0.07 10.24
C PRO A 73 -5.18 0.26 10.47
N SER A 74 -4.87 1.35 11.16
CA SER A 74 -3.49 1.72 11.49
C SER A 74 -2.77 0.76 12.43
N ARG A 75 -3.44 -0.23 13.03
CA ARG A 75 -2.79 -1.33 13.78
C ARG A 75 -1.72 -2.04 12.96
N TYR A 76 -1.95 -2.20 11.66
CA TYR A 76 -1.11 -3.05 10.83
C TYR A 76 0.21 -2.41 10.42
N TRP A 77 0.32 -1.07 10.49
CA TRP A 77 1.49 -0.36 9.97
C TRP A 77 2.07 0.69 10.93
N SER A 78 1.32 1.15 11.93
CA SER A 78 1.81 2.16 12.87
C SER A 78 2.75 1.54 13.89
N ARG A 79 3.99 2.04 13.97
CA ARG A 79 5.04 1.45 14.80
C ARG A 79 4.69 1.47 16.28
N GLU A 80 4.18 2.60 16.77
CA GLU A 80 3.81 2.80 18.18
C GLU A 80 2.73 1.81 18.66
N ILE A 81 1.73 1.52 17.83
CA ILE A 81 0.68 0.54 18.17
C ILE A 81 1.28 -0.86 18.25
N ILE A 82 2.06 -1.25 17.24
CA ILE A 82 2.64 -2.60 17.15
C ILE A 82 3.57 -2.87 18.35
N GLU A 83 4.41 -1.88 18.72
CA GLU A 83 5.29 -1.97 19.88
C GLU A 83 4.50 -2.06 21.19
N TYR A 84 3.47 -1.24 21.35
CA TYR A 84 2.60 -1.26 22.53
C TYR A 84 1.86 -2.60 22.69
N GLU A 85 1.24 -3.11 21.63
CA GLU A 85 0.51 -4.38 21.66
C GLU A 85 1.45 -5.56 21.94
N ARG A 86 2.68 -5.55 21.37
CA ARG A 86 3.71 -6.57 21.65
C ARG A 86 4.15 -6.53 23.12
N ALA A 87 4.29 -5.35 23.71
CA ALA A 87 4.66 -5.20 25.13
C ALA A 87 3.56 -5.78 26.06
N GLN A 88 2.29 -5.49 25.78
CA GLN A 88 1.16 -6.02 26.54
C GLN A 88 1.07 -7.56 26.50
N GLN A 89 1.27 -8.17 25.32
CA GLN A 89 1.32 -9.62 25.18
C GLN A 89 2.48 -10.27 25.96
N GLY A 90 3.63 -9.60 26.01
CA GLY A 90 4.78 -10.04 26.80
C GLY A 90 4.53 -10.01 28.31
N ILE A 91 3.78 -9.02 28.80
CA ILE A 91 3.41 -8.92 30.22
C ILE A 91 2.41 -10.01 30.58
N ALA A 92 1.33 -10.16 29.79
CA ALA A 92 0.30 -11.17 30.01
C ALA A 92 0.87 -12.61 30.00
N SER A 93 1.83 -12.90 29.12
CA SER A 93 2.47 -14.22 29.08
C SER A 93 3.36 -14.50 30.29
N ARG A 94 4.02 -13.47 30.86
CA ARG A 94 4.81 -13.60 32.09
C ARG A 94 3.93 -13.84 33.32
N GLU A 95 2.82 -13.13 33.43
CA GLU A 95 1.85 -13.29 34.53
C GLU A 95 1.14 -14.65 34.48
N GLY A 96 0.77 -15.12 33.28
CA GLY A 96 0.19 -16.44 33.07
C GLY A 96 1.16 -17.62 33.31
N GLY A 97 2.47 -17.35 33.28
CA GLY A 97 3.52 -18.33 33.63
C GLY A 97 3.83 -18.36 35.13
N SER A 98 3.84 -17.20 35.80
CA SER A 98 4.09 -17.10 37.24
C SER A 98 3.01 -17.80 38.08
N SER A 99 1.79 -17.91 37.57
CA SER A 99 0.65 -18.54 38.23
C SER A 99 0.65 -20.08 38.16
N ARG A 100 1.53 -20.70 37.36
CA ARG A 100 1.66 -22.18 37.25
C ARG A 100 2.86 -22.76 38.01
N GLY A 101 3.70 -21.93 38.62
CA GLY A 101 4.94 -22.35 39.31
C GLY A 101 4.82 -22.57 40.82
N GLY A 102 3.63 -22.38 41.40
CA GLY A 102 3.39 -22.56 42.84
C GLY A 102 2.86 -23.95 43.18
N SER A 103 3.59 -25.01 42.82
CA SER A 103 3.35 -26.33 43.39
C SER A 103 4.06 -26.39 44.75
N SER A 104 3.31 -26.18 45.84
CA SER A 104 3.81 -26.45 47.19
C SER A 104 4.27 -27.91 47.28
N PRO A 105 5.46 -28.22 47.83
CA PRO A 105 5.81 -29.60 48.11
C PRO A 105 4.92 -30.11 49.25
N ASP A 106 4.17 -31.17 48.98
CA ASP A 106 3.40 -31.90 49.97
C ASP A 106 4.37 -32.50 51.01
N PHE A 107 4.39 -31.94 52.22
CA PHE A 107 5.05 -32.48 53.41
C PHE A 107 4.01 -32.78 54.48
#